data_AF-A0A952VD11-F1
#
_entry.id   AF-A0A952VD11-F1
#
_cell.length_a   1.000
_cell.length_b   1.000
_cell.length_c   1.000
_cell.angle_alpha   90.00
_cell.angle_beta   90.00
_cell.angle_gamma   90.00
#
_symmetry.space_group_name_H-M   'P 1'
#
loop_
_entity.id
_entity.type
_entity.pdbx_description
1 polymer ?
#
loop_
_entity_poly.entity_id
_entity_poly.type
_entity_poly.pdbx_seq_one_letter_code
_entity_poly.pdbx_strand_id
1 'polypeptide(L)'
;MIGKDEQEEVTFKVADRRKFNADGSLKEGVTIEPAPPPAAEQAVVADTDRTLDQDVEAETDEPAAAQPDGEVPGLDDPASFINFLSTLATNAAAALGAVPHPATGQRMLDLDTGKYWLDILAMLKEKTAGNLHPEETRMLDNFLAEMRLHYVQMMKAAEEKLKAQAAKKFSADEILGKK
;
A
#
# COMPACT_ATOMS: atom_id res chain seq x y z
N MET A 1 -18.09 -29.96 -57.61
CA MET A 1 -16.81 -29.23 -57.63
C MET A 1 -16.47 -28.93 -56.19
N ILE A 2 -15.34 -29.44 -55.71
CA ILE A 2 -14.91 -29.40 -54.29
C ILE A 2 -14.25 -28.04 -54.04
N GLY A 3 -14.75 -27.30 -53.05
CA GLY A 3 -14.16 -26.05 -52.58
C GLY A 3 -12.82 -26.33 -51.92
N LYS A 4 -11.79 -25.61 -52.36
CA LYS A 4 -10.42 -25.69 -51.84
C LYS A 4 -10.23 -24.49 -50.93
N ASP A 5 -10.33 -24.70 -49.62
CA ASP A 5 -9.99 -23.70 -48.61
C ASP A 5 -8.46 -23.53 -48.61
N GLU A 6 -8.01 -22.41 -49.18
CA GLU A 6 -6.62 -21.95 -49.06
C GLU A 6 -6.48 -21.24 -47.71
N GLN A 7 -5.80 -21.90 -46.77
CA GLN A 7 -5.38 -21.28 -45.52
C GLN A 7 -4.29 -20.25 -45.84
N GLU A 8 -4.63 -18.97 -45.77
CA GLU A 8 -3.66 -17.88 -45.82
C GLU A 8 -2.73 -17.98 -44.60
N GLU A 9 -1.46 -18.30 -44.84
CA GLU A 9 -0.41 -18.20 -43.83
C GLU A 9 -0.16 -16.72 -43.49
N VAL A 10 -0.79 -16.24 -42.42
CA VAL A 10 -0.55 -14.88 -41.89
C VAL A 10 0.88 -14.81 -41.34
N THR A 11 1.77 -14.20 -42.12
CA THR A 11 3.17 -13.97 -41.72
C THR A 11 3.27 -12.67 -40.90
N PHE A 12 3.51 -12.78 -39.60
CA PHE A 12 3.74 -11.63 -38.72
C PHE A 12 5.22 -11.22 -38.73
N LYS A 13 5.52 -9.96 -39.06
CA LYS A 13 6.86 -9.38 -38.89
C LYS A 13 6.92 -8.64 -37.56
N VAL A 14 7.57 -9.24 -36.58
CA VAL A 14 7.85 -8.60 -35.29
C VAL A 14 9.15 -7.79 -35.42
N ALA A 15 9.03 -6.48 -35.57
CA ALA A 15 10.17 -5.58 -35.57
C ALA A 15 10.58 -5.24 -34.13
N ASP A 16 11.70 -5.82 -33.66
CA ASP A 16 12.23 -5.57 -32.31
C ASP A 16 12.84 -4.15 -32.21
N ARG A 17 12.16 -3.27 -31.47
CA ARG A 17 12.55 -1.87 -31.24
C ARG A 17 13.51 -1.67 -30.06
N ARG A 18 13.98 -2.73 -29.40
CA ARG A 18 14.86 -2.60 -28.23
C ARG A 18 16.24 -2.06 -28.63
N LYS A 19 16.81 -1.28 -27.71
CA LYS A 19 18.15 -0.67 -27.78
C LYS A 19 19.28 -1.71 -27.65
N PHE A 20 18.94 -2.92 -27.22
CA PHE A 20 19.84 -4.05 -27.00
C PHE A 20 19.43 -5.23 -27.88
N ASN A 21 20.41 -6.01 -28.31
CA ASN A 21 20.23 -7.29 -28.99
C ASN A 21 19.86 -8.40 -28.00
N ALA A 22 19.44 -9.56 -28.50
CA ALA A 22 19.05 -10.71 -27.68
C ALA A 22 20.20 -11.30 -26.84
N ASP A 23 21.44 -10.98 -27.18
CA ASP A 23 22.66 -11.35 -26.45
C ASP A 23 23.10 -10.31 -25.40
N GLY A 24 22.32 -9.25 -25.21
CA GLY A 24 22.61 -8.16 -24.27
C GLY A 24 23.59 -7.11 -24.81
N SER A 25 24.07 -7.24 -26.05
CA SER A 25 24.91 -6.22 -26.69
C SER A 25 24.10 -5.02 -27.18
N LEU A 26 24.74 -3.86 -27.30
CA LEU A 26 24.12 -2.65 -27.88
C LEU A 26 24.09 -2.74 -29.40
N LYS A 27 22.99 -2.29 -30.03
CA LYS A 27 22.91 -2.17 -31.50
C LYS A 27 23.88 -1.10 -32.01
N GLU A 28 24.57 -1.40 -33.11
CA GLU A 28 25.54 -0.48 -33.75
C GLU A 28 24.89 0.89 -34.03
N GLY A 29 25.52 1.95 -33.53
CA GLY A 29 25.04 3.34 -33.67
C GLY A 29 24.39 3.95 -32.42
N VAL A 30 24.23 3.22 -31.32
CA VAL A 30 23.73 3.75 -30.03
C VAL A 30 24.90 3.97 -29.07
N THR A 31 25.24 5.24 -28.80
CA THR A 31 26.22 5.62 -27.76
C THR A 31 25.49 5.86 -26.44
N ILE A 32 25.83 5.12 -25.40
CA ILE A 32 25.43 5.46 -24.02
C ILE A 32 26.47 6.46 -23.51
N GLU A 33 26.06 7.70 -23.24
CA GLU A 33 26.91 8.63 -22.49
C GLU A 33 27.10 8.09 -21.07
N PRO A 34 28.34 7.86 -20.61
CA PRO A 34 28.59 7.42 -19.25
C PRO A 34 28.26 8.56 -18.27
N ALA A 35 27.51 8.23 -17.21
CA ALA A 35 27.28 9.14 -16.09
C ALA A 35 28.63 9.59 -15.48
N PRO A 36 28.75 10.86 -15.03
CA PRO A 36 30.00 11.38 -14.48
C PRO A 36 30.41 10.60 -13.22
N PRO A 37 31.72 10.40 -12.99
CA PRO A 37 32.22 9.60 -11.89
C PRO A 37 31.91 10.25 -10.52
N PRO A 38 31.67 9.45 -9.46
CA PRO A 38 31.60 9.99 -8.11
C PRO A 38 32.97 10.57 -7.72
N ALA A 39 32.98 11.83 -7.30
CA ALA A 39 34.17 12.48 -6.77
C ALA A 39 34.70 11.71 -5.55
N ALA A 40 36.02 11.56 -5.55
CA ALA A 40 36.83 10.73 -4.68
C ALA A 40 36.59 10.91 -3.16
N GLU A 41 36.67 9.78 -2.46
CA GLU A 41 37.13 9.69 -1.08
C GLU A 41 38.49 10.40 -0.92
N GLN A 42 38.57 11.32 0.04
CA GLN A 42 39.82 11.63 0.72
C GLN A 42 39.58 11.59 2.23
N ALA A 43 40.06 10.53 2.85
CA ALA A 43 40.31 10.47 4.27
C ALA A 43 41.66 11.15 4.57
N VAL A 44 41.66 12.17 5.41
CA VAL A 44 42.77 12.44 6.35
C VAL A 44 42.20 12.91 7.67
N VAL A 45 42.82 12.38 8.71
CA VAL A 45 42.40 12.25 10.11
C VAL A 45 42.98 13.37 11.00
N ALA A 46 42.45 13.41 12.24
CA ALA A 46 43.00 14.02 13.47
C ALA A 46 42.77 15.54 13.65
N ASP A 47 42.40 16.09 14.80
CA ASP A 47 42.08 15.62 16.17
C ASP A 47 41.49 16.85 16.91
N THR A 48 40.92 16.62 18.11
CA THR A 48 40.68 17.58 19.21
C THR A 48 39.26 18.15 19.36
N ASP A 49 38.49 17.42 20.18
CA ASP A 49 37.81 17.83 21.43
C ASP A 49 37.01 19.16 21.51
N ARG A 50 35.74 18.98 21.93
CA ARG A 50 34.87 19.89 22.72
C ARG A 50 34.43 21.23 22.13
N THR A 51 33.10 21.43 22.01
CA THR A 51 32.23 21.96 23.08
C THR A 51 30.75 21.94 22.68
N LEU A 52 29.90 21.79 23.70
CA LEU A 52 28.44 21.91 23.71
C LEU A 52 27.98 23.38 23.56
N ASP A 53 26.66 23.52 23.37
CA ASP A 53 25.80 24.72 23.40
C ASP A 53 25.48 25.33 22.02
N GLN A 54 24.30 25.00 21.48
CA GLN A 54 23.02 25.71 21.66
C GLN A 54 23.02 27.08 20.99
N ASP A 55 22.44 27.15 19.79
CA ASP A 55 21.57 28.27 19.42
C ASP A 55 20.42 27.75 18.55
N VAL A 56 19.24 28.21 18.91
CA VAL A 56 17.93 27.73 18.50
C VAL A 56 17.45 28.67 17.41
N GLU A 57 17.62 28.31 16.15
CA GLU A 57 16.87 28.94 15.06
C GLU A 57 15.70 28.04 14.70
N ALA A 58 14.56 28.40 15.26
CA ALA A 58 13.26 27.90 14.87
C ALA A 58 12.98 28.36 13.43
N GLU A 59 13.40 27.56 12.45
CA GLU A 59 12.80 27.57 11.13
C GLU A 59 11.36 27.06 11.29
N THR A 60 10.43 28.00 11.25
CA THR A 60 9.02 27.76 11.01
C THR A 60 8.89 27.01 9.69
N ASP A 61 8.74 25.68 9.77
CA ASP A 61 8.30 24.83 8.68
C ASP A 61 6.84 25.19 8.37
N GLU A 62 6.66 26.31 7.64
CA GLU A 62 5.41 26.56 6.92
C GLU A 62 5.23 25.43 5.92
N PRO A 63 4.04 24.80 5.86
CA PRO A 63 3.81 23.69 4.96
C PRO A 63 3.93 24.23 3.53
N ALA A 64 5.00 23.82 2.85
CA ALA A 64 5.23 24.14 1.45
C ALA A 64 3.94 23.83 0.68
N ALA A 65 3.39 24.92 0.16
CA ALA A 65 2.14 24.99 -0.56
C ALA A 65 2.04 23.87 -1.61
N ALA A 66 0.83 23.32 -1.68
CA ALA A 66 0.35 22.47 -2.75
C ALA A 66 0.86 22.95 -4.12
N GLN A 67 1.65 22.10 -4.79
CA GLN A 67 1.83 22.18 -6.23
C GLN A 67 0.74 21.33 -6.90
N PRO A 68 0.22 21.81 -8.04
CA PRO A 68 -1.08 21.44 -8.56
C PRO A 68 -1.04 20.05 -9.19
N ASP A 69 -2.10 19.28 -8.97
CA ASP A 69 -2.64 18.26 -9.87
C ASP A 69 -1.61 17.61 -10.80
N GLY A 70 -0.66 16.88 -10.20
CA GLY A 70 0.09 15.88 -10.94
C GLY A 70 -0.89 14.76 -11.27
N GLU A 71 -1.38 14.77 -12.50
CA GLU A 71 -2.33 13.79 -13.03
C GLU A 71 -1.90 12.38 -12.61
N VAL A 72 -2.63 11.78 -11.66
CA VAL A 72 -2.30 10.44 -11.17
C VAL A 72 -2.41 9.50 -12.35
N PRO A 73 -1.32 8.79 -12.73
CA PRO A 73 -1.34 7.92 -13.89
C PRO A 73 -2.48 6.90 -13.78
N GLY A 74 -3.43 6.97 -14.71
CA GLY A 74 -4.56 6.04 -14.75
C GLY A 74 -5.67 6.30 -13.73
N LEU A 75 -5.84 7.51 -13.19
CA LEU A 75 -6.96 7.84 -12.29
C LEU A 75 -8.33 7.48 -12.92
N ASP A 76 -8.49 7.72 -14.21
CA ASP A 76 -9.70 7.39 -14.99
C ASP A 76 -9.80 5.91 -15.38
N ASP A 77 -8.76 5.11 -15.12
CA ASP A 77 -8.79 3.67 -15.38
C ASP A 77 -9.62 2.99 -14.28
N PRO A 78 -10.69 2.24 -14.61
CA PRO A 78 -11.39 1.42 -13.63
C PRO A 78 -10.46 0.43 -12.89
N ALA A 79 -9.32 0.06 -13.49
CA ALA A 79 -8.27 -0.78 -12.90
C ALA A 79 -7.11 0.00 -12.25
N SER A 80 -7.32 1.27 -11.88
CA SER A 80 -6.30 2.10 -11.21
C SER A 80 -5.90 1.56 -9.84
N PHE A 81 -4.67 1.86 -9.42
CA PHE A 81 -4.17 1.48 -8.08
C PHE A 81 -5.04 2.08 -6.97
N ILE A 82 -5.52 3.32 -7.16
CA ILE A 82 -6.45 3.99 -6.23
C ILE A 82 -7.77 3.23 -6.11
N ASN A 83 -8.35 2.78 -7.22
CA ASN A 83 -9.59 1.99 -7.21
C ASN A 83 -9.37 0.63 -6.55
N PHE A 84 -8.21 0.01 -6.77
CA PHE A 84 -7.82 -1.21 -6.08
C PHE A 84 -7.72 -1.00 -4.56
N LEU A 85 -7.00 0.03 -4.10
CA LEU A 85 -6.91 0.36 -2.67
C LEU A 85 -8.28 0.67 -2.04
N SER A 86 -9.14 1.38 -2.76
CA SER A 86 -10.51 1.69 -2.30
C SER A 86 -11.36 0.42 -2.14
N THR A 87 -11.20 -0.54 -3.04
CA THR A 87 -11.86 -1.86 -2.94
C THR A 87 -11.36 -2.63 -1.71
N LEU A 88 -10.05 -2.64 -1.47
CA LEU A 88 -9.46 -3.26 -0.28
C LEU A 88 -9.97 -2.61 1.00
N ALA A 89 -9.97 -1.27 1.05
CA ALA A 89 -10.46 -0.50 2.19
C ALA A 89 -11.94 -0.82 2.50
N THR A 90 -12.77 -0.96 1.46
CA THR A 90 -14.19 -1.33 1.62
C THR A 90 -14.35 -2.73 2.21
N ASN A 91 -13.60 -3.71 1.72
CA ASN A 91 -13.64 -5.09 2.27
C ASN A 91 -13.18 -5.13 3.73
N ALA A 92 -12.17 -4.33 4.05
CA ALA A 92 -11.61 -4.26 5.38
C ALA A 92 -12.55 -3.53 6.36
N ALA A 93 -13.20 -2.44 5.91
CA ALA A 93 -14.26 -1.77 6.65
C ALA A 93 -15.48 -2.68 6.88
N ALA A 94 -15.82 -3.53 5.90
CA ALA A 94 -16.88 -4.53 6.04
C ALA A 94 -16.53 -5.58 7.10
N ALA A 95 -15.29 -6.07 7.10
CA ALA A 95 -14.81 -7.03 8.10
C ALA A 95 -14.82 -6.43 9.52
N LEU A 96 -14.52 -5.14 9.67
CA LEU A 96 -14.63 -4.43 10.95
C LEU A 96 -16.07 -4.03 11.31
N GLY A 97 -17.06 -4.41 10.52
CA GLY A 97 -18.48 -4.12 10.77
C GLY A 97 -18.86 -2.64 10.60
N ALA A 98 -17.99 -1.81 10.02
CA ALA A 98 -18.26 -0.38 9.77
C ALA A 98 -19.27 -0.20 8.62
N VAL A 99 -19.23 -1.09 7.62
CA VAL A 99 -20.15 -1.13 6.48
C VAL A 99 -20.75 -2.54 6.34
N PRO A 100 -21.95 -2.69 5.74
CA PRO A 100 -22.46 -4.01 5.42
C PRO A 100 -21.55 -4.69 4.40
N HIS A 101 -21.33 -6.00 4.56
CA HIS A 101 -20.50 -6.74 3.62
C HIS A 101 -21.16 -6.77 2.23
N PRO A 102 -20.46 -6.40 1.14
CA PRO A 102 -21.06 -6.22 -0.18
C PRO A 102 -21.68 -7.51 -0.74
N ALA A 103 -21.09 -8.67 -0.45
CA ALA A 103 -21.60 -9.96 -0.94
C ALA A 103 -22.78 -10.55 -0.12
N THR A 104 -22.86 -10.27 1.19
CA THR A 104 -23.84 -10.91 2.08
C THR A 104 -24.90 -9.94 2.60
N GLY A 105 -24.67 -8.63 2.49
CA GLY A 105 -25.51 -7.57 3.05
C GLY A 105 -25.49 -7.51 4.58
N GLN A 106 -24.76 -8.39 5.25
CA GLN A 106 -24.73 -8.47 6.70
C GLN A 106 -23.60 -7.65 7.29
N ARG A 107 -23.86 -7.03 8.44
CA ARG A 107 -22.82 -6.43 9.28
C ARG A 107 -22.34 -7.48 10.26
N MET A 108 -21.14 -7.99 10.04
CA MET A 108 -20.48 -8.95 10.93
C MET A 108 -19.14 -8.36 11.34
N LEU A 109 -18.86 -8.34 12.63
CA LEU A 109 -17.56 -7.94 13.15
C LEU A 109 -16.66 -9.17 13.19
N ASP A 110 -15.64 -9.19 12.34
CA ASP A 110 -14.59 -10.19 12.30
C ASP A 110 -13.23 -9.49 12.41
N LEU A 111 -12.67 -9.54 13.62
CA LEU A 111 -11.36 -8.93 13.91
C LEU A 111 -10.23 -9.69 13.20
N ASP A 112 -10.34 -11.00 12.99
CA ASP A 112 -9.27 -11.78 12.35
C ASP A 112 -9.19 -11.41 10.86
N THR A 113 -10.34 -11.34 10.19
CA THR A 113 -10.41 -10.85 8.80
C THR A 113 -10.01 -9.38 8.70
N GLY A 114 -10.41 -8.53 9.66
CA GLY A 114 -9.98 -7.14 9.71
C GLY A 114 -8.46 -6.98 9.83
N LYS A 115 -7.81 -7.81 10.64
CA LYS A 115 -6.35 -7.84 10.77
C LYS A 115 -5.68 -8.32 9.48
N TYR A 116 -6.22 -9.36 8.84
CA TYR A 116 -5.70 -9.86 7.57
C TYR A 116 -5.65 -8.77 6.49
N TRP A 117 -6.72 -7.98 6.35
CA TRP A 117 -6.72 -6.86 5.39
C TRP A 117 -5.72 -5.76 5.76
N LEU A 118 -5.54 -5.49 7.05
CA LEU A 118 -4.55 -4.54 7.53
C LEU A 118 -3.11 -4.99 7.21
N ASP A 119 -2.84 -6.28 7.37
CA ASP A 119 -1.57 -6.90 7.01
C ASP A 119 -1.33 -6.85 5.49
N ILE A 120 -2.36 -7.03 4.67
CA ILE A 120 -2.27 -6.85 3.20
C ILE A 120 -1.90 -5.40 2.86
N LEU A 121 -2.59 -4.42 3.43
CA LEU A 121 -2.31 -3.00 3.16
C LEU A 121 -0.90 -2.61 3.61
N ALA A 122 -0.45 -3.16 4.75
CA ALA A 122 0.91 -2.95 5.24
C ALA A 122 1.95 -3.58 4.32
N MET A 123 1.73 -4.82 3.89
CA MET A 123 2.58 -5.52 2.92
C MET A 123 2.65 -4.77 1.59
N LEU A 124 1.51 -4.25 1.10
CA LEU A 124 1.48 -3.44 -0.12
C LEU A 124 2.36 -2.21 0.03
N LYS A 125 2.22 -1.46 1.12
CA LYS A 125 3.06 -0.28 1.38
C LYS A 125 4.56 -0.61 1.32
N GLU A 126 4.97 -1.73 1.91
CA GLU A 126 6.37 -2.16 1.90
C GLU A 126 6.83 -2.59 0.50
N LYS A 127 5.99 -3.33 -0.24
CA LYS A 127 6.34 -3.86 -1.57
C LYS A 127 6.29 -2.80 -2.67
N THR A 128 5.49 -1.75 -2.52
CA THR A 128 5.36 -0.66 -3.50
C THR A 128 6.18 0.58 -3.13
N ALA A 129 6.92 0.56 -2.02
CA ALA A 129 7.78 1.65 -1.61
C ALA A 129 8.73 2.10 -2.73
N GLY A 130 8.77 3.40 -3.00
CA GLY A 130 9.57 4.00 -4.07
C GLY A 130 8.96 3.92 -5.48
N ASN A 131 7.83 3.22 -5.65
CA ASN A 131 7.11 3.13 -6.93
C ASN A 131 5.76 3.88 -6.94
N LEU A 132 5.34 4.44 -5.79
CA LEU A 132 4.07 5.13 -5.65
C LEU A 132 4.16 6.62 -5.99
N HIS A 133 3.12 7.15 -6.61
CA HIS A 133 2.91 8.59 -6.72
C HIS A 133 2.68 9.20 -5.32
N PRO A 134 3.00 10.49 -5.09
CA PRO A 134 2.75 11.14 -3.80
C PRO A 134 1.30 11.05 -3.33
N GLU A 135 0.33 11.11 -4.25
CA GLU A 135 -1.08 10.98 -3.93
C GLU A 135 -1.47 9.56 -3.50
N GLU A 136 -0.97 8.54 -4.22
CA GLU A 136 -1.18 7.13 -3.87
C GLU A 136 -0.58 6.79 -2.50
N THR A 137 0.60 7.35 -2.21
CA THR A 137 1.27 7.19 -0.92
C THR A 137 0.43 7.78 0.21
N ARG A 138 -0.04 9.03 0.03
CA ARG A 138 -0.92 9.69 1.01
C ARG A 138 -2.20 8.91 1.25
N MET A 139 -2.83 8.40 0.19
CA MET A 139 -4.06 7.64 0.29
C MET A 139 -3.86 6.31 1.02
N LEU A 140 -2.80 5.57 0.70
CA LEU A 140 -2.45 4.33 1.38
C LEU A 140 -2.15 4.55 2.87
N ASP A 141 -1.44 5.63 3.19
CA ASP A 141 -1.13 5.99 4.58
C ASP A 141 -2.39 6.37 5.37
N ASN A 142 -3.30 7.14 4.76
CA ASN A 142 -4.58 7.49 5.37
C ASN A 142 -5.42 6.24 5.65
N PHE A 143 -5.55 5.33 4.67
CA PHE A 143 -6.29 4.09 4.87
C PHE A 143 -5.69 3.24 5.99
N LEU A 144 -4.36 3.09 6.03
CA LEU A 144 -3.69 2.36 7.11
C LEU A 144 -3.93 3.00 8.48
N ALA A 145 -3.89 4.32 8.58
CA ALA A 145 -4.13 5.02 9.84
C ALA A 145 -5.58 4.84 10.33
N GLU A 146 -6.56 5.07 9.45
CA GLU A 146 -7.99 4.91 9.77
C GLU A 146 -8.32 3.47 10.18
N MET A 147 -7.83 2.49 9.41
CA MET A 147 -8.04 1.09 9.68
C MET A 147 -7.43 0.63 11.01
N ARG A 148 -6.21 1.07 11.33
CA ARG A 148 -5.56 0.75 12.62
C ARG A 148 -6.37 1.30 13.78
N LEU A 149 -6.84 2.55 13.66
CA LEU A 149 -7.66 3.17 14.69
C LEU A 149 -8.98 2.40 14.88
N HIS A 150 -9.68 2.09 13.80
CA HIS A 150 -10.93 1.32 13.84
C HIS A 150 -10.71 -0.07 14.42
N TYR A 151 -9.63 -0.76 14.03
CA TYR A 151 -9.29 -2.08 14.57
C TYR A 151 -9.12 -2.05 16.09
N VAL A 152 -8.35 -1.10 16.61
CA VAL A 152 -8.11 -0.98 18.06
C VAL A 152 -9.40 -0.64 18.80
N GLN A 153 -10.24 0.24 18.25
CA GLN A 153 -11.54 0.57 18.83
C GLN A 153 -12.46 -0.65 18.89
N MET A 154 -12.56 -1.41 17.78
CA MET A 154 -13.40 -2.60 17.72
C MET A 154 -12.87 -3.73 18.60
N MET A 155 -11.54 -3.90 18.69
CA MET A 155 -10.91 -4.86 19.58
C MET A 155 -11.27 -4.58 21.05
N LYS A 156 -11.15 -3.33 21.50
CA LYS A 156 -11.54 -2.92 22.86
C LYS A 156 -13.03 -3.16 23.12
N ALA A 157 -13.88 -2.77 22.17
CA ALA A 157 -15.33 -2.96 22.30
C ALA A 157 -15.72 -4.45 22.33
N ALA A 158 -15.04 -5.31 21.57
CA ALA A 158 -15.24 -6.75 21.60
C ALA A 158 -14.80 -7.36 22.94
N GLU A 159 -13.67 -6.91 23.49
CA GLU A 159 -13.17 -7.36 24.79
C GLU A 159 -14.13 -6.98 25.93
N GLU A 160 -14.64 -5.75 25.96
CA GLU A 160 -15.63 -5.29 26.93
C GLU A 160 -16.93 -6.10 26.83
N LYS A 161 -17.42 -6.37 25.62
CA LYS A 161 -18.60 -7.22 25.40
C LYS A 161 -18.37 -8.63 25.91
N LEU A 162 -17.20 -9.22 25.70
CA LEU A 162 -16.86 -10.55 26.19
C LEU A 162 -16.80 -10.58 27.72
N LYS A 163 -16.16 -9.60 28.36
CA LYS A 163 -16.12 -9.46 29.83
C LYS A 163 -17.52 -9.32 30.42
N ALA A 164 -18.37 -8.48 29.83
CA ALA A 164 -19.75 -8.31 30.26
C ALA A 164 -20.59 -9.60 30.10
N GLN A 165 -20.36 -10.36 29.03
CA GLN A 165 -21.02 -11.66 28.82
C GLN A 165 -20.56 -12.71 29.82
N ALA A 166 -19.26 -12.77 30.13
CA ALA A 166 -18.72 -13.66 31.14
C ALA A 166 -19.32 -13.34 32.52
N ALA A 167 -19.30 -12.07 32.95
CA ALA A 167 -19.88 -11.65 34.22
C ALA A 167 -21.37 -12.00 34.34
N LYS A 168 -22.14 -11.90 33.26
CA LYS A 168 -23.56 -12.32 33.22
C LYS A 168 -23.73 -13.83 33.32
N LYS A 169 -22.90 -14.61 32.60
CA LYS A 169 -22.96 -16.09 32.63
C LYS A 169 -22.62 -16.65 34.03
N PHE A 170 -21.65 -16.06 34.72
CA PHE A 170 -21.27 -16.47 36.07
C PHE A 170 -22.23 -15.96 37.17
N SER A 171 -23.03 -14.91 36.90
CA SER A 171 -23.90 -14.26 37.90
C SER A 171 -25.33 -14.81 38.00
N ALA A 172 -25.87 -15.42 36.94
CA ALA A 172 -27.32 -15.68 36.85
C ALA A 172 -27.74 -17.12 37.18
N ASP A 173 -27.05 -18.13 36.67
CA ASP A 173 -27.46 -19.54 36.84
C ASP A 173 -26.57 -20.32 37.82
N GLU A 174 -25.31 -19.92 38.00
CA GLU A 174 -24.33 -20.70 38.76
C GLU A 174 -24.39 -20.45 40.28
N ILE A 175 -24.96 -19.32 40.70
CA ILE A 175 -25.12 -18.95 42.12
C ILE A 175 -26.43 -19.52 42.71
N LEU A 176 -27.47 -19.75 41.91
CA LEU A 176 -28.82 -20.03 42.45
C LEU A 176 -29.13 -21.52 42.65
N GLY A 177 -28.21 -22.46 42.37
CA GLY A 177 -28.32 -23.87 42.77
C GLY A 177 -29.73 -24.46 42.69
N LYS A 178 -30.46 -24.24 41.58
CA LYS A 178 -31.78 -24.85 41.39
C LYS A 178 -31.59 -26.32 41.06
N LYS A 179 -31.70 -27.14 42.11
CA LYS A 179 -32.04 -28.56 42.04
C LYS A 179 -33.30 -28.79 41.22
#